data_AF-A0A938MNY9-F1
#
_entry.id   AF-A0A938MNY9-F1
#
_cell.length_a   1.000
_cell.length_b   1.000
_cell.length_c   1.000
_cell.angle_alpha   90.00
_cell.angle_beta   90.00
_cell.angle_gamma   90.00
#
_symmetry.space_group_name_H-M   'P 1'
#
loop_
_entity.id
_entity.type
_entity.pdbx_description
1 polymer ?
#
loop_
_entity_poly.entity_id
_entity_poly.type
_entity_poly.pdbx_seq_one_letter_code
_entity_poly.pdbx_strand_id
1 'polypeptide(L)'
;MFSALVTGVDRGATCSRRNVSMRRLLYAALLSALLSSYVGCALPIYSGDPGQRTRQLIFTSEDSRALLNTWERIWFLDMPDHMTPQRIHGGVI
;
A
#
# COMPACT_ATOMS: atom_id res chain seq x y z
N MET A 1 7.67 12.16 5.06
CA MET A 1 7.37 12.99 6.26
C MET A 1 5.99 12.70 6.87
N PHE A 2 5.01 12.17 6.12
CA PHE A 2 3.72 11.70 6.66
C PHE A 2 3.74 10.26 7.23
N SER A 3 4.75 9.44 6.91
CA SER A 3 4.87 8.06 7.41
C SER A 3 5.33 7.96 8.87
N ALA A 4 5.66 9.06 9.55
CA ALA A 4 6.25 9.04 10.88
C ALA A 4 5.22 9.02 12.04
N LEU A 5 3.91 9.15 11.75
CA LEU A 5 2.88 9.20 12.81
C LEU A 5 2.13 7.88 13.03
N VAL A 6 2.24 6.90 12.12
CA VAL A 6 1.54 5.60 12.24
C VAL A 6 2.40 4.54 12.96
N THR A 7 3.67 4.81 13.23
CA THR A 7 4.54 3.96 14.06
C THR A 7 4.52 4.35 15.55
N GLY A 8 3.42 4.93 16.02
CA GLY A 8 3.23 5.38 17.41
C GLY A 8 2.60 4.37 18.36
N VAL A 9 2.19 3.18 17.89
CA VAL A 9 1.60 2.13 18.74
C VAL A 9 2.32 0.83 18.44
N ASP A 10 3.56 0.69 18.92
CA ASP A 10 4.18 -0.62 19.21
C ASP A 10 5.55 -0.45 19.90
N ARG A 11 5.59 0.21 21.07
CA ARG A 11 6.70 0.07 22.03
C ARG A 11 6.20 0.02 23.47
N GLY A 12 5.14 -0.76 23.69
CA GLY A 12 4.50 -0.88 25.01
C GLY A 12 3.87 -2.24 25.31
N ALA A 13 4.01 -3.25 24.44
CA ALA A 13 3.72 -4.64 24.81
C ALA A 13 4.84 -5.18 25.72
N THR A 14 5.05 -4.49 26.85
CA THR A 14 5.58 -5.10 28.05
C THR A 14 4.83 -6.41 28.27
N CYS A 15 5.59 -7.48 28.47
CA CYS A 15 5.11 -8.73 29.07
C CYS A 15 4.35 -8.38 30.37
N SER A 16 3.04 -8.22 30.26
CA SER A 16 2.14 -8.15 31.40
C SER A 16 0.99 -9.06 31.04
N ARG A 17 1.07 -10.30 31.50
CA ARG A 17 0.00 -11.31 31.47
C ARG A 17 -1.15 -10.85 32.38
N ARG A 18 -1.73 -9.70 32.08
CA ARG A 18 -2.98 -9.21 32.63
C ARG A 18 -4.05 -9.87 31.78
N ASN A 19 -5.02 -10.54 32.38
CA ASN A 19 -6.17 -11.10 31.66
C ASN A 19 -6.98 -9.95 31.06
N VAL A 20 -6.56 -9.48 29.87
CA VAL A 20 -7.32 -8.51 29.09
C VAL A 20 -8.58 -9.22 28.66
N SER A 21 -9.72 -8.80 29.21
CA SER A 21 -11.02 -9.39 28.89
C SER A 21 -11.21 -9.37 27.36
N MET A 22 -11.61 -10.49 26.74
CA MET A 22 -11.73 -10.60 25.27
C MET A 22 -12.48 -9.42 24.64
N ARG A 23 -13.49 -8.89 25.33
CA ARG A 23 -14.24 -7.70 24.94
C ARG A 23 -13.35 -6.48 24.67
N ARG A 24 -12.33 -6.23 25.49
CA ARG A 24 -11.39 -5.11 25.32
C ARG A 24 -10.51 -5.28 24.08
N LEU A 25 -10.08 -6.51 23.78
CA LEU A 25 -9.34 -6.80 22.55
C LEU A 25 -10.21 -6.57 21.30
N LEU A 26 -11.47 -7.02 21.35
CA LEU A 26 -12.43 -6.78 20.27
C LEU A 26 -12.67 -5.28 20.05
N TYR A 27 -12.87 -4.50 21.11
CA TYR A 27 -13.03 -3.05 20.98
C TYR A 27 -11.76 -2.36 20.45
N ALA A 28 -10.58 -2.77 20.89
CA ALA A 28 -9.31 -2.23 20.38
C ALA A 28 -9.13 -2.53 18.88
N ALA A 29 -9.42 -3.76 18.45
CA ALA A 29 -9.34 -4.17 17.04
C ALA A 29 -10.34 -3.40 16.16
N LEU A 30 -11.57 -3.19 16.66
CA LEU A 30 -12.61 -2.44 15.95
C LEU A 30 -12.20 -0.97 15.80
N LEU A 31 -11.65 -0.37 16.86
CA LEU A 31 -11.20 1.02 16.85
C LEU A 31 -10.00 1.21 15.90
N SER A 32 -9.05 0.27 15.88
CA SER A 32 -7.95 0.30 14.90
C SER A 32 -8.42 0.15 13.45
N ALA A 33 -9.41 -0.71 13.19
CA ALA A 33 -9.94 -0.89 11.84
C ALA A 33 -10.67 0.37 11.33
N LEU A 34 -11.42 1.04 12.21
CA LEU A 34 -12.11 2.29 11.90
C LEU A 34 -11.11 3.43 11.64
N LEU A 35 -10.06 3.55 12.46
CA LEU A 35 -9.03 4.58 12.28
C LEU A 35 -8.24 4.38 10.98
N SER A 36 -7.87 3.15 10.63
CA SER A 36 -7.18 2.84 9.37
C SER A 36 -8.00 3.21 8.14
N SER A 37 -9.32 3.04 8.21
CA SER A 37 -10.24 3.41 7.12
C SER A 37 -10.38 4.93 6.94
N TYR A 38 -10.09 5.72 7.98
CA TYR A 38 -10.30 7.16 7.99
C TYR A 38 -9.12 7.98 7.42
N VAL A 39 -7.95 7.37 7.25
CA VAL A 39 -6.70 8.07 6.85
C VAL A 39 -6.82 8.81 5.49
N GLY A 40 -7.72 8.38 4.60
CA GLY A 40 -7.93 9.01 3.29
C GLY A 40 -8.99 10.12 3.22
N CYS A 41 -9.79 10.31 4.27
CA CYS A 41 -11.03 11.11 4.18
C CYS A 41 -10.97 12.44 4.97
N ALA A 42 -10.01 12.59 5.88
CA ALA A 42 -10.00 13.67 6.87
C ALA A 42 -9.35 14.97 6.37
N LEU A 43 -8.46 14.88 5.39
CA LEU A 43 -7.63 16.01 4.96
C LEU A 43 -7.64 16.14 3.44
N PRO A 44 -7.82 17.36 2.89
CA PRO A 44 -7.58 17.60 1.48
C PRO A 44 -6.09 17.43 1.20
N ILE A 45 -5.73 16.34 0.52
CA ILE A 45 -4.35 16.05 0.09
C ILE A 45 -3.84 17.04 -0.98
N TYR A 46 -4.76 17.68 -1.72
CA TYR A 46 -4.46 18.58 -2.82
C TYR A 46 -4.66 20.05 -2.43
N SER A 47 -3.89 20.93 -3.08
CA SER A 47 -4.01 22.38 -2.89
C SER A 47 -5.42 22.88 -3.23
N GLY A 48 -5.83 23.97 -2.55
CA GLY A 48 -7.12 24.64 -2.81
C GLY A 48 -7.14 25.49 -4.09
N ASP A 49 -5.97 25.91 -4.60
CA ASP A 49 -5.87 26.60 -5.89
C ASP A 49 -6.19 25.64 -7.05
N PRO A 50 -7.17 25.97 -7.93
CA PRO A 50 -7.56 25.09 -9.03
C PRO A 50 -6.44 24.86 -10.05
N GLY A 51 -5.55 25.84 -10.27
CA GLY A 51 -4.43 25.70 -11.21
C GLY A 51 -3.43 24.63 -10.77
N GLN A 52 -3.04 24.65 -9.50
CA GLN A 52 -2.15 23.64 -8.92
C GLN A 52 -2.86 22.28 -8.70
N ARG A 53 -4.14 22.29 -8.33
CA ARG A 53 -4.92 21.06 -8.13
C ARG A 53 -5.01 20.22 -9.39
N THR A 54 -5.29 20.82 -10.55
CA THR A 54 -5.38 20.07 -11.80
C THR A 54 -4.07 19.39 -12.15
N ARG A 55 -2.93 20.06 -11.95
CA ARG A 55 -1.60 19.46 -12.18
C ARG A 55 -1.36 18.25 -11.26
N GLN A 56 -1.69 18.39 -9.98
CA GLN A 56 -1.56 17.30 -9.00
C GLN A 56 -2.44 16.10 -9.37
N LEU A 57 -3.68 16.34 -9.83
CA LEU A 57 -4.61 15.31 -10.29
C LEU A 57 -4.17 14.62 -11.59
N ILE A 58 -3.49 15.33 -12.49
CA ILE A 58 -2.92 14.73 -13.70
C ILE A 58 -1.80 13.76 -13.31
N PHE A 59 -0.81 14.21 -12.52
CA PHE A 59 0.32 13.37 -12.12
C PHE A 59 -0.10 12.14 -11.32
N THR A 60 -0.99 12.30 -10.32
CA THR A 60 -1.49 11.13 -9.56
C THR A 60 -2.22 10.12 -10.44
N SER A 61 -2.90 10.57 -11.51
CA SER A 61 -3.61 9.68 -12.43
C SER A 61 -2.66 8.98 -13.39
N GLU A 62 -1.52 9.59 -13.71
CA GLU A 62 -0.48 8.98 -14.53
C GLU A 62 0.26 7.91 -13.71
N ASP A 63 0.62 8.23 -12.47
CA ASP A 63 1.24 7.29 -11.53
C ASP A 63 0.36 6.06 -11.27
N SER A 64 -0.96 6.24 -11.14
CA SER A 64 -1.87 5.10 -10.92
C SER A 64 -1.97 4.17 -12.12
N ARG A 65 -1.84 4.69 -13.35
CA ARG A 65 -1.77 3.87 -14.57
C ARG A 65 -0.44 3.13 -14.68
N ALA A 66 0.66 3.74 -14.24
CA ALA A 66 1.99 3.14 -14.25
C ALA A 66 2.23 2.11 -13.12
N LEU A 67 1.34 2.08 -12.11
CA LEU A 67 1.47 1.22 -10.94
C LEU A 67 1.50 -0.27 -11.31
N LEU A 68 0.68 -0.73 -12.26
CA LEU A 68 0.66 -2.13 -12.68
C LEU A 68 1.98 -2.56 -13.33
N ASN A 69 2.49 -1.75 -14.27
CA ASN A 69 3.79 -2.01 -14.90
C ASN A 69 4.92 -2.03 -13.85
N THR A 70 4.81 -1.20 -12.81
CA THR A 70 5.78 -1.19 -11.71
C THR A 70 5.65 -2.45 -10.85
N TRP A 71 4.41 -2.92 -10.62
CA TRP A 71 4.12 -4.14 -9.88
C TRP A 71 4.69 -5.38 -10.56
N GLU A 72 4.50 -5.52 -11.87
CA GLU A 72 5.06 -6.59 -12.69
C GLU A 72 6.59 -6.62 -12.63
N ARG A 73 7.23 -5.44 -12.65
CA ARG A 73 8.68 -5.30 -12.48
C ARG A 73 9.18 -5.65 -11.08
N ILE A 74 8.46 -5.26 -10.01
CA ILE A 74 8.84 -5.59 -8.61
C ILE A 74 8.90 -7.10 -8.41
N TRP A 75 7.93 -7.81 -9.00
CA TRP A 75 7.86 -9.27 -8.93
C TRP A 75 8.63 -9.97 -10.04
N PHE A 76 9.40 -9.23 -10.84
CA PHE A 76 10.21 -9.74 -11.96
C PHE A 76 9.40 -10.58 -12.98
N LEU A 77 8.11 -10.32 -13.11
CA LEU A 77 7.22 -11.03 -14.02
C LEU A 77 7.48 -10.65 -15.49
N ASP A 78 8.10 -9.49 -15.70
CA ASP A 78 8.55 -8.97 -17.01
C ASP A 78 9.93 -9.50 -17.45
N MET A 79 10.59 -10.37 -16.66
CA MET A 79 11.89 -10.91 -17.07
C MET A 79 11.68 -11.96 -18.16
N PRO A 80 12.32 -11.84 -19.34
CA PRO A 80 12.28 -12.90 -20.33
C PRO A 80 12.91 -14.16 -19.75
N ASP A 81 12.25 -15.31 -19.90
CA ASP A 81 12.77 -16.60 -19.45
C ASP A 81 14.18 -16.83 -20.00
N HIS A 82 15.17 -16.99 -19.11
CA HIS A 82 16.52 -17.38 -19.49
C HIS A 82 16.62 -18.88 -19.85
N MET A 83 15.49 -19.56 -20.06
CA MET A 83 15.49 -20.95 -20.49
C MET A 83 15.88 -21.04 -21.96
N THR A 84 16.83 -21.95 -22.23
CA THR A 84 17.30 -22.34 -23.56
C THR A 84 16.15 -22.50 -24.56
N PRO A 85 16.32 -22.07 -25.83
CA PRO A 85 15.23 -21.92 -26.77
C PRO A 85 14.77 -23.29 -27.29
N GLN A 86 14.02 -24.10 -26.53
CA GLN A 86 13.42 -25.35 -27.01
C GLN A 86 12.34 -25.87 -26.06
N ARG A 87 11.07 -25.45 -26.23
CA ARG A 87 9.89 -26.19 -25.74
C ARG A 87 8.64 -25.99 -26.62
N ILE A 88 8.80 -25.80 -27.93
CA ILE A 88 7.76 -26.23 -28.89
C ILE A 88 8.31 -27.43 -29.64
N HIS A 89 7.58 -28.54 -29.61
CA HIS A 89 7.83 -29.61 -30.57
C HIS A 89 7.50 -29.06 -31.97
N GLY A 90 8.55 -28.61 -32.68
CA GLY A 90 8.48 -28.28 -34.10
C GLY A 90 8.55 -26.80 -34.45
N GLY A 91 9.67 -26.13 -34.15
CA GLY A 91 10.00 -24.87 -34.82
C GLY A 91 11.08 -24.06 -34.11
N VAL A 92 12.30 -24.08 -34.64
CA VAL A 92 13.39 -23.15 -34.29
C VAL A 92 13.30 -21.95 -35.25
N ILE A 93 13.37 -20.73 -34.74
CA ILE A 93 13.88 -19.56 -35.47
C ILE A 93 15.14 -19.06 -34.76
#